data_AF-W2NYK6-F1
#
_entry.id   AF-W2NYK6-F1
#
_cell.length_a   1.000
_cell.length_b   1.000
_cell.length_c   1.000
_cell.angle_alpha   90.00
_cell.angle_beta   90.00
_cell.angle_gamma   90.00
#
_symmetry.space_group_name_H-M   'P 1'
#
loop_
_entity.id
_entity.type
_entity.pdbx_description
1 polymer ?
#
loop_
_entity_poly.entity_id
_entity_poly.type
_entity_poly.pdbx_seq_one_letter_code
_entity_poly.pdbx_strand_id
1 'polypeptide(L)'
;MRLYSILTTFTISILRHSSAISNGSLNHSLNGWYSCYEFTFSNAGDSSGQGGDAECAIYTVPLCYPGICELSAFAEPTVDIFVKRIPATAGDTKTANNVWLLQGGPGYPSTALEADMVKLHTQLEGTVNVYTMDHRGTGRSTLFDCVAAQITTTGSKLGRDIDPAEVPSCAKDLRMKYGDLASFSTTSAATDISTYISKFSNGASSIVYGVSYGTVVVERLMHLNPPSVVGYVLDSIATSSGAPGNKFMYYSTWDTDFGEVGEHFMELCTQDKTCNEHFQSTNLSATLQNVMATLDNDLSS
;
A
#
# COMPACT_ATOMS: atom_id res chain seq x y z
N MET A 1 -55.62 58.61 -36.63
CA MET A 1 -55.26 58.10 -35.29
C MET A 1 -54.24 56.99 -35.48
N ARG A 2 -53.04 57.13 -34.89
CA ARG A 2 -51.91 56.23 -35.09
C ARG A 2 -52.12 54.92 -34.31
N LEU A 3 -51.98 53.79 -35.00
CA LEU A 3 -51.83 52.48 -34.37
C LEU A 3 -50.49 52.44 -33.61
N TYR A 4 -50.53 52.09 -32.32
CA TYR A 4 -49.35 51.66 -31.57
C TYR A 4 -49.50 50.16 -31.28
N SER A 5 -48.71 49.35 -31.99
CA SER A 5 -48.48 47.94 -31.67
C SER A 5 -47.60 47.86 -30.42
N ILE A 6 -48.13 47.28 -29.34
CA ILE A 6 -47.36 46.97 -28.14
C ILE A 6 -46.63 45.65 -28.40
N LEU A 7 -45.32 45.72 -28.65
CA LEU A 7 -44.44 44.55 -28.59
C LEU A 7 -44.14 44.23 -27.12
N THR A 8 -44.73 43.16 -26.60
CA THR A 8 -44.35 42.56 -25.33
C THR A 8 -43.12 41.69 -25.54
N THR A 9 -41.94 42.20 -25.19
CA THR A 9 -40.71 41.40 -25.13
C THR A 9 -40.71 40.54 -23.87
N PHE A 10 -40.89 39.22 -24.03
CA PHE A 10 -40.62 38.24 -22.98
C PHE A 10 -39.10 38.06 -22.82
N THR A 11 -38.51 38.65 -21.78
CA THR A 11 -37.16 38.30 -21.35
C THR A 11 -37.22 36.99 -20.57
N ILE A 12 -36.75 35.89 -21.20
CA ILE A 12 -36.52 34.62 -20.50
C ILE A 12 -35.23 34.78 -19.69
N SER A 13 -35.36 35.06 -18.40
CA SER A 13 -34.25 34.99 -17.45
C SER A 13 -33.86 33.52 -17.27
N ILE A 14 -32.79 33.09 -17.94
CA ILE A 14 -32.17 31.79 -17.66
C ILE A 14 -31.48 31.91 -16.31
N LEU A 15 -32.17 31.48 -15.25
CA LEU A 15 -31.57 31.20 -13.95
C LEU A 15 -30.56 30.05 -14.14
N ARG A 16 -29.29 30.40 -14.36
CA ARG A 16 -28.19 29.47 -14.13
C ARG A 16 -28.22 29.11 -12.65
N HIS A 17 -28.82 27.97 -12.33
CA HIS A 17 -28.54 27.27 -11.07
C HIS A 17 -27.07 26.90 -11.11
N SER A 18 -26.24 27.79 -10.57
CA SER A 18 -24.92 27.40 -10.10
C SER A 18 -25.21 26.61 -8.83
N SER A 19 -25.33 25.30 -8.98
CA SER A 19 -25.27 24.40 -7.83
C SER A 19 -23.88 24.59 -7.23
N ALA A 20 -23.77 25.50 -6.27
CA ALA A 20 -22.65 25.53 -5.36
C ALA A 20 -22.69 24.17 -4.67
N ILE A 21 -21.87 23.24 -5.15
CA ILE A 21 -21.50 22.07 -4.37
C ILE A 21 -20.92 22.67 -3.11
N SER A 22 -21.68 22.58 -2.03
CA SER A 22 -21.21 22.83 -0.69
C SER A 22 -19.94 22.01 -0.53
N ASN A 23 -18.80 22.68 -0.61
CA ASN A 23 -17.51 22.13 -0.25
C ASN A 23 -17.56 21.99 1.27
N GLY A 24 -18.30 20.98 1.74
CA GLY A 24 -18.30 20.58 3.13
C GLY A 24 -16.88 20.12 3.39
N SER A 25 -16.06 21.00 3.99
CA SER A 25 -14.81 20.55 4.58
C SER A 25 -15.21 19.52 5.62
N LEU A 26 -14.99 18.24 5.32
CA LEU A 26 -14.98 17.19 6.32
C LEU A 26 -13.97 17.62 7.38
N ASN A 27 -14.47 18.21 8.47
CA ASN A 27 -13.63 18.86 9.48
C ASN A 27 -12.84 17.85 10.35
N HIS A 28 -12.88 16.57 9.98
CA HIS A 28 -12.13 15.49 10.61
C HIS A 28 -11.63 14.50 9.56
N SER A 29 -10.70 14.92 8.70
CA SER A 29 -10.04 13.98 7.77
C SER A 29 -9.16 12.98 8.53
N LEU A 30 -8.71 13.28 9.75
CA LEU A 30 -8.07 12.34 10.67
C LEU A 30 -8.99 12.15 11.88
N ASN A 31 -9.32 10.90 12.24
CA ASN A 31 -10.28 10.60 13.31
C ASN A 31 -9.70 10.69 14.73
N GLY A 32 -8.43 11.09 14.86
CA GLY A 32 -7.70 11.17 16.14
C GLY A 32 -6.73 10.00 16.36
N TRP A 33 -5.83 10.17 17.32
CA TRP A 33 -4.87 9.13 17.71
C TRP A 33 -5.41 8.32 18.88
N TYR A 34 -5.41 7.01 18.72
CA TYR A 34 -5.83 6.05 19.73
C TYR A 34 -4.64 5.17 20.12
N SER A 35 -4.42 4.95 21.42
CA SER A 35 -3.42 3.98 21.87
C SER A 35 -3.73 2.61 21.28
N CYS A 36 -2.71 1.97 20.73
CA CYS A 36 -2.77 0.63 20.16
C CYS A 36 -1.48 -0.13 20.44
N TYR A 37 -1.49 -1.45 20.24
CA TYR A 37 -0.29 -2.25 20.40
C TYR A 37 0.69 -2.04 19.25
N GLU A 38 1.98 -2.13 19.56
CA GLU A 38 3.07 -2.12 18.57
C GLU A 38 2.82 -3.21 17.51
N PHE A 39 2.48 -4.43 17.96
CA PHE A 39 2.14 -5.57 17.13
C PHE A 39 0.63 -5.79 17.06
N THR A 40 0.08 -5.86 15.85
CA THR A 40 -1.36 -6.11 15.60
C THR A 40 -1.75 -7.54 16.00
N PHE A 41 -0.83 -8.50 15.88
CA PHE A 41 -1.04 -9.89 16.26
C PHE A 41 -0.08 -10.28 17.41
N SER A 42 -0.26 -9.72 18.60
CA SER A 42 0.41 -10.21 19.80
C SER A 42 -0.20 -11.55 20.21
N ASN A 43 0.63 -12.58 20.49
CA ASN A 43 0.15 -13.84 21.06
C ASN A 43 -0.72 -13.54 22.29
N ALA A 44 -1.90 -14.16 22.35
CA ALA A 44 -2.81 -14.08 23.50
C ALA A 44 -2.15 -14.73 24.73
N GLY A 45 -1.28 -14.00 25.40
CA GLY A 45 -0.47 -14.51 26.52
C GLY A 45 0.32 -13.44 27.25
N ASP A 46 0.80 -12.40 26.56
CA ASP A 46 1.48 -11.26 27.22
C ASP A 46 0.46 -10.20 27.66
N SER A 47 -0.43 -10.62 28.57
CA SER A 47 -1.38 -9.73 29.25
C SER A 47 -0.75 -9.05 30.46
N SER A 48 0.39 -8.38 30.26
CA SER A 48 1.01 -7.53 31.28
C SER A 48 1.54 -6.25 30.66
N GLY A 49 0.64 -5.32 30.35
CA GLY A 49 1.03 -3.98 29.94
C GLY A 49 -0.19 -3.15 29.59
N GLN A 50 -0.25 -1.93 30.09
CA GLN A 50 -1.22 -0.92 29.69
C GLN A 50 -1.15 -0.68 28.17
N GLY A 51 -2.19 -0.10 27.56
CA GLY A 51 -2.27 0.18 26.12
C GLY A 51 -0.93 0.67 25.53
N GLY A 52 -0.57 0.10 24.37
CA GLY A 52 0.79 0.04 23.88
C GLY A 52 1.43 1.37 23.48
N ASP A 53 2.76 1.34 23.37
CA ASP A 53 3.65 2.44 22.99
C ASP A 53 3.46 2.96 21.54
N ALA A 54 2.40 2.52 20.87
CA ALA A 54 2.01 2.94 19.54
C ALA A 54 0.64 3.64 19.55
N GLU A 55 0.41 4.42 18.50
CA GLU A 55 -0.84 5.11 18.25
C GLU A 55 -1.35 4.82 16.85
N CYS A 56 -2.66 4.63 16.71
CA CYS A 56 -3.34 4.27 15.48
C CYS A 56 -4.44 5.29 15.16
N ALA A 57 -4.68 5.53 13.87
CA ALA A 57 -5.69 6.46 13.38
C ALA A 57 -6.25 6.01 12.02
N ILE A 58 -7.42 6.54 11.67
CA ILE A 58 -7.98 6.50 10.32
C ILE A 58 -7.90 7.90 9.71
N TYR A 59 -7.28 7.95 8.54
CA TYR A 59 -7.17 9.10 7.67
C TYR A 59 -8.13 8.93 6.48
N THR A 60 -9.24 9.67 6.48
CA THR A 60 -10.22 9.67 5.39
C THR A 60 -9.77 10.63 4.28
N VAL A 61 -9.66 10.12 3.06
CA VAL A 61 -9.16 10.83 1.88
C VAL A 61 -10.16 10.76 0.73
N PRO A 62 -10.05 11.65 -0.28
CA PRO A 62 -10.80 11.48 -1.52
C PRO A 62 -10.51 10.13 -2.18
N LEU A 63 -11.56 9.48 -2.69
CA LEU A 63 -11.42 8.30 -3.53
C LEU A 63 -10.63 8.69 -4.80
N CYS A 64 -11.03 9.79 -5.45
CA CYS A 64 -10.33 10.36 -6.59
C CYS A 64 -9.71 11.71 -6.28
N TYR A 65 -8.40 11.82 -6.50
CA TYR A 65 -7.68 13.08 -6.45
C TYR A 65 -7.75 13.82 -7.80
N PRO A 66 -7.80 15.16 -7.79
CA PRO A 66 -7.80 15.95 -9.02
C PRO A 66 -6.62 15.62 -9.93
N GLY A 67 -6.91 15.42 -11.23
CA GLY A 67 -5.89 15.10 -12.24
C GLY A 67 -5.40 13.66 -12.25
N ILE A 68 -5.91 12.80 -11.36
CA ILE A 68 -5.59 11.35 -11.33
C ILE A 68 -6.77 10.52 -11.83
N CYS A 69 -7.98 10.79 -11.32
CA CYS A 69 -9.21 10.15 -11.79
C CYS A 69 -10.43 11.05 -11.53
N GLU A 70 -11.56 10.68 -12.14
CA GLU A 70 -12.85 11.35 -11.96
C GLU A 70 -13.77 10.51 -11.07
N LEU A 71 -14.42 11.16 -10.10
CA LEU A 71 -15.34 10.48 -9.21
C LEU A 71 -16.60 10.05 -9.98
N SER A 72 -16.91 8.76 -9.94
CA SER A 72 -18.16 8.24 -10.49
C SER A 72 -19.36 8.65 -9.64
N ALA A 73 -20.48 8.99 -10.28
CA ALA A 73 -21.66 9.52 -9.59
C ALA A 73 -22.30 8.57 -8.55
N PHE A 74 -22.00 7.28 -8.64
CA PHE A 74 -22.49 6.23 -7.74
C PHE A 74 -21.47 5.79 -6.69
N ALA A 75 -20.20 6.21 -6.81
CA ALA A 75 -19.14 5.78 -5.92
C ALA A 75 -19.12 6.66 -4.66
N GLU A 76 -18.78 6.05 -3.53
CA GLU A 76 -18.49 6.81 -2.31
C GLU A 76 -17.32 7.78 -2.58
N PRO A 77 -17.42 9.05 -2.16
CA PRO A 77 -16.45 10.08 -2.53
C PRO A 77 -15.10 9.92 -1.82
N THR A 78 -15.03 9.08 -0.79
CA THR A 78 -13.89 8.95 0.10
C THR A 78 -13.52 7.50 0.36
N VAL A 79 -12.27 7.30 0.75
CA VAL A 79 -11.76 6.03 1.28
C VAL A 79 -11.05 6.28 2.59
N ASP A 80 -11.06 5.27 3.46
CA ASP A 80 -10.36 5.29 4.73
C ASP A 80 -8.98 4.65 4.59
N ILE A 81 -8.00 5.31 5.20
CA ILE A 81 -6.60 4.92 5.22
C ILE A 81 -6.15 4.74 6.67
N PHE A 82 -5.73 3.53 7.02
CA PHE A 82 -5.15 3.24 8.33
C PHE A 82 -3.72 3.78 8.43
N VAL A 83 -3.43 4.46 9.52
CA VAL A 83 -2.10 4.97 9.86
C VAL A 83 -1.74 4.54 11.28
N LYS A 84 -0.48 4.12 11.46
CA LYS A 84 0.10 3.79 12.77
C LYS A 84 1.37 4.60 12.98
N ARG A 85 1.64 4.97 14.23
CA ARG A 85 2.94 5.54 14.63
C ARG A 85 3.43 4.99 15.96
N ILE A 86 4.75 4.97 16.13
CA ILE A 86 5.42 4.89 17.43
C ILE A 86 5.97 6.31 17.70
N PRO A 87 5.42 7.04 18.67
CA PRO A 87 5.86 8.40 18.97
C PRO A 87 7.27 8.42 19.59
N ALA A 88 8.02 9.48 19.32
CA ALA A 88 9.32 9.71 19.96
C ALA A 88 9.18 9.75 21.50
N THR A 89 10.09 9.08 22.21
CA THR A 89 10.12 9.00 23.68
C THR A 89 11.25 9.79 24.32
N ALA A 90 12.34 10.07 23.58
CA ALA A 90 13.48 10.86 24.07
C ALA A 90 13.29 12.39 23.88
N GLY A 91 12.21 12.83 23.23
CA GLY A 91 11.92 14.23 22.94
C GLY A 91 10.42 14.51 22.74
N ASP A 92 10.08 15.72 22.29
CA ASP A 92 8.69 16.11 22.01
C ASP A 92 8.24 15.57 20.64
N THR A 93 7.22 14.71 20.63
CA THR A 93 6.61 14.12 19.43
C THR A 93 6.15 15.16 18.42
N LYS A 94 5.87 16.40 18.85
CA LYS A 94 5.48 17.53 17.98
C LYS A 94 6.64 18.17 17.22
N THR A 95 7.88 17.87 17.60
CA THR A 95 9.07 18.49 17.00
C THR A 95 10.12 17.49 16.52
N ALA A 96 10.04 16.24 17.00
CA ALA A 96 10.89 15.14 16.56
C ALA A 96 10.75 14.89 15.05
N ASN A 97 11.86 14.53 14.40
CA ASN A 97 11.84 14.11 13.00
C ASN A 97 11.02 12.82 12.85
N ASN A 98 10.57 12.56 11.62
CA ASN A 98 9.71 11.43 11.30
C ASN A 98 10.42 10.45 10.37
N VAL A 99 10.20 9.16 10.55
CA VAL A 99 10.56 8.13 9.57
C VAL A 99 9.31 7.36 9.19
N TRP A 100 9.03 7.25 7.89
CA TRP A 100 7.89 6.53 7.33
C TRP A 100 8.36 5.21 6.74
N LEU A 101 7.77 4.08 7.13
CA LEU A 101 8.01 2.79 6.51
C LEU A 101 6.80 2.41 5.66
N LEU A 102 7.02 2.17 4.37
CA LEU A 102 5.98 1.83 3.41
C LEU A 102 6.15 0.40 2.93
N GLN A 103 5.10 -0.39 3.13
CA GLN A 103 5.14 -1.83 2.84
C GLN A 103 5.13 -2.12 1.34
N GLY A 104 5.78 -3.23 1.00
CA GLY A 104 5.80 -3.84 -0.32
C GLY A 104 4.58 -4.71 -0.64
N GLY A 105 4.81 -5.73 -1.47
CA GLY A 105 3.76 -6.55 -2.08
C GLY A 105 3.71 -6.34 -3.60
N PRO A 106 2.75 -5.58 -4.16
CA PRO A 106 1.65 -4.84 -3.53
C PRO A 106 0.63 -5.73 -2.82
N GLY A 107 -0.29 -5.14 -2.06
CA GLY A 107 -1.40 -5.87 -1.42
C GLY A 107 -1.13 -6.30 0.02
N TYR A 108 0.13 -6.28 0.48
CA TYR A 108 0.43 -6.61 1.87
C TYR A 108 0.10 -5.45 2.82
N PRO A 109 -0.49 -5.74 3.99
CA PRO A 109 -0.72 -4.75 5.03
C PRO A 109 0.60 -4.35 5.71
N SER A 110 0.65 -3.13 6.27
CA SER A 110 1.78 -2.62 7.04
C SER A 110 2.07 -3.37 8.34
N THR A 111 1.21 -4.31 8.75
CA THR A 111 1.49 -5.19 9.91
C THR A 111 2.81 -5.93 9.77
N ALA A 112 3.24 -6.23 8.53
CA ALA A 112 4.53 -6.86 8.26
C ALA A 112 5.75 -5.99 8.65
N LEU A 113 5.56 -4.66 8.79
CA LEU A 113 6.62 -3.72 9.15
C LEU A 113 6.70 -3.41 10.65
N GLU A 114 5.77 -3.92 11.47
CA GLU A 114 5.67 -3.53 12.89
C GLU A 114 6.94 -3.87 13.68
N ALA A 115 7.55 -5.03 13.41
CA ALA A 115 8.82 -5.41 14.01
C ALA A 115 9.96 -4.44 13.61
N ASP A 116 9.99 -4.03 12.35
CA ASP A 116 10.98 -3.06 11.85
C ASP A 116 10.75 -1.67 12.42
N MET A 117 9.49 -1.26 12.64
CA MET A 117 9.18 0.00 13.31
C MET A 117 9.73 0.04 14.74
N VAL A 118 9.48 -1.01 15.54
CA VAL A 118 9.97 -1.12 16.93
C VAL A 118 11.49 -1.16 16.96
N LYS A 119 12.09 -1.98 16.09
CA LYS A 119 13.55 -2.09 15.97
C LYS A 119 14.19 -0.75 15.61
N LEU A 120 13.65 -0.05 14.61
CA LEU A 120 14.16 1.26 14.19
C LEU A 120 14.02 2.30 15.30
N HIS A 121 12.84 2.38 15.93
CA HIS A 121 12.59 3.30 17.04
C HIS A 121 13.60 3.07 18.18
N THR A 122 13.85 1.80 18.54
CA THR A 122 14.83 1.40 19.56
C THR A 122 16.25 1.75 19.16
N GLN A 123 16.66 1.45 17.93
CA GLN A 123 18.01 1.74 17.42
C GLN A 123 18.31 3.23 17.31
N LEU A 124 17.27 4.06 17.13
CA LEU A 124 17.35 5.51 17.15
C LEU A 124 17.08 6.09 18.55
N GLU A 125 17.12 5.26 19.59
CA GLU A 125 16.99 5.67 21.00
C GLU A 125 15.72 6.48 21.28
N GLY A 126 14.65 6.22 20.53
CA GLY A 126 13.36 6.91 20.67
C GLY A 126 13.38 8.39 20.28
N THR A 127 14.35 8.83 19.47
CA THR A 127 14.52 10.26 19.08
C THR A 127 13.63 10.71 17.92
N VAL A 128 12.98 9.77 17.23
CA VAL A 128 12.13 10.05 16.06
C VAL A 128 10.74 9.44 16.24
N ASN A 129 9.74 10.02 15.58
CA ASN A 129 8.47 9.36 15.39
C ASN A 129 8.59 8.37 14.21
N VAL A 130 8.15 7.13 14.39
CA VAL A 130 8.15 6.13 13.32
C VAL A 130 6.71 5.90 12.86
N TYR A 131 6.43 6.09 11.57
CA TYR A 131 5.11 5.97 10.97
C TYR A 131 5.03 4.81 9.98
N THR A 132 3.84 4.25 9.83
CA THR A 132 3.47 3.41 8.68
C THR A 132 2.00 3.61 8.35
N MET A 133 1.58 3.10 7.19
CA MET A 133 0.19 3.10 6.76
C MET A 133 -0.09 1.91 5.85
N ASP A 134 -1.33 1.43 5.87
CA ASP A 134 -1.79 0.49 4.85
C ASP A 134 -2.10 1.29 3.58
N HIS A 135 -1.59 0.85 2.42
CA HIS A 135 -1.93 1.50 1.15
C HIS A 135 -3.43 1.37 0.88
N ARG A 136 -4.03 2.36 0.20
CA ARG A 136 -5.43 2.26 -0.27
C ARG A 136 -5.68 0.92 -0.97
N GLY A 137 -6.78 0.24 -0.65
CA GLY A 137 -7.10 -1.07 -1.21
C GLY A 137 -6.47 -2.26 -0.47
N THR A 138 -5.69 -2.03 0.59
CA THR A 138 -4.94 -3.07 1.31
C THR A 138 -5.21 -3.03 2.81
N GLY A 139 -5.04 -4.17 3.49
CA GLY A 139 -5.13 -4.25 4.95
C GLY A 139 -6.38 -3.61 5.54
N ARG A 140 -6.17 -2.63 6.42
CA ARG A 140 -7.20 -1.85 7.12
C ARG A 140 -7.59 -0.57 6.36
N SER A 141 -7.02 -0.33 5.17
CA SER A 141 -7.27 0.84 4.33
C SER A 141 -8.20 0.53 3.17
N THR A 142 -9.51 0.49 3.43
CA THR A 142 -10.55 0.23 2.41
C THR A 142 -10.18 -0.95 1.51
N LEU A 143 -10.07 -2.13 2.13
CA LEU A 143 -9.60 -3.35 1.46
C LEU A 143 -10.39 -3.63 0.16
N PHE A 144 -9.67 -4.08 -0.87
CA PHE A 144 -10.25 -4.68 -2.06
C PHE A 144 -10.88 -6.02 -1.73
N ASP A 145 -12.12 -5.95 -1.29
CA ASP A 145 -12.94 -7.10 -0.95
C ASP A 145 -13.97 -7.35 -2.06
N CYS A 146 -13.72 -8.38 -2.87
CA CYS A 146 -14.57 -8.79 -4.01
C CYS A 146 -15.74 -9.66 -3.52
N VAL A 147 -16.55 -9.08 -2.64
CA VAL A 147 -17.60 -9.76 -1.87
C VAL A 147 -18.67 -10.35 -2.78
N ALA A 148 -19.13 -9.62 -3.80
CA ALA A 148 -20.20 -10.11 -4.68
C ALA A 148 -19.71 -11.27 -5.55
N ALA A 149 -18.42 -11.29 -5.88
CA ALA A 149 -17.79 -12.39 -6.57
C ALA A 149 -17.35 -13.54 -5.62
N GLN A 150 -17.45 -13.34 -4.30
CA GLN A 150 -17.07 -14.29 -3.24
C GLN A 150 -15.60 -14.74 -3.26
N ILE A 151 -14.72 -13.98 -3.91
CA ILE A 151 -13.34 -14.38 -4.24
C ILE A 151 -12.43 -14.39 -3.01
N THR A 152 -12.63 -13.46 -2.09
CA THR A 152 -11.84 -13.27 -0.86
C THR A 152 -12.40 -14.06 0.33
N THR A 153 -13.32 -14.99 0.06
CA THR A 153 -14.07 -15.75 1.06
C THR A 153 -13.75 -17.23 0.97
N THR A 154 -14.08 -18.03 2.00
CA THR A 154 -13.94 -19.50 1.94
C THR A 154 -14.78 -20.17 0.85
N GLY A 155 -15.60 -19.42 0.11
CA GLY A 155 -16.33 -19.89 -1.07
C GLY A 155 -15.54 -19.91 -2.37
N SER A 156 -14.34 -19.30 -2.44
CA SER A 156 -13.46 -19.40 -3.61
C SER A 156 -12.71 -20.73 -3.65
N LYS A 157 -12.29 -21.13 -4.85
CA LYS A 157 -11.56 -22.38 -5.11
C LYS A 157 -10.25 -22.50 -4.32
N LEU A 158 -9.55 -21.38 -4.12
CA LEU A 158 -8.28 -21.33 -3.38
C LEU A 158 -8.48 -20.77 -1.96
N GLY A 159 -9.71 -20.80 -1.44
CA GLY A 159 -10.03 -20.23 -0.14
C GLY A 159 -9.95 -18.70 -0.21
N ARG A 160 -9.10 -18.08 0.61
CA ARG A 160 -8.98 -16.60 0.63
C ARG A 160 -8.01 -16.06 -0.42
N ASP A 161 -7.28 -16.96 -1.10
CA ASP A 161 -6.40 -16.62 -2.20
C ASP A 161 -7.20 -16.56 -3.51
N ILE A 162 -6.76 -15.69 -4.42
CA ILE A 162 -7.45 -15.47 -5.70
C ILE A 162 -7.03 -16.53 -6.71
N ASP A 163 -7.99 -17.28 -7.28
CA ASP A 163 -7.75 -18.04 -8.51
C ASP A 163 -7.64 -17.04 -9.68
N PRO A 164 -6.59 -17.11 -10.53
CA PRO A 164 -6.45 -16.21 -11.67
C PRO A 164 -7.70 -16.09 -12.57
N ALA A 165 -8.50 -17.15 -12.67
CA ALA A 165 -9.77 -17.15 -13.41
C ALA A 165 -10.85 -16.25 -12.78
N GLU A 166 -10.72 -15.92 -11.50
CA GLU A 166 -11.65 -15.07 -10.74
C GLU A 166 -11.35 -13.58 -10.89
N VAL A 167 -10.14 -13.21 -11.32
CA VAL A 167 -9.69 -11.82 -11.47
C VAL A 167 -10.65 -10.95 -12.30
N PRO A 168 -11.19 -11.38 -13.46
CA PRO A 168 -12.12 -10.56 -14.23
C PRO A 168 -13.41 -10.24 -13.47
N SER A 169 -13.93 -11.18 -12.69
CA SER A 169 -15.13 -11.00 -11.87
C SER A 169 -14.85 -10.06 -10.70
N CYS A 170 -13.68 -10.20 -10.06
CA CYS A 170 -13.21 -9.28 -9.01
C CYS A 170 -13.12 -7.85 -9.53
N ALA A 171 -12.45 -7.66 -10.67
CA ALA A 171 -12.30 -6.35 -11.30
C ALA A 171 -13.65 -5.72 -11.67
N LYS A 172 -14.61 -6.53 -12.13
CA LYS A 172 -15.98 -6.06 -12.39
C LYS A 172 -16.67 -5.59 -11.10
N ASP A 173 -16.61 -6.38 -10.04
CA ASP A 173 -17.20 -6.02 -8.73
C ASP A 173 -16.61 -4.71 -8.20
N LEU A 174 -15.28 -4.60 -8.18
CA LEU A 174 -14.58 -3.39 -7.74
C LEU A 174 -14.95 -2.16 -8.59
N ARG A 175 -15.08 -2.31 -9.92
CA ARG A 175 -15.52 -1.21 -10.79
C ARG A 175 -16.95 -0.77 -10.53
N MET A 176 -17.84 -1.71 -10.20
CA MET A 176 -19.21 -1.37 -9.80
C MET A 176 -19.26 -0.61 -8.47
N LYS A 177 -18.31 -0.88 -7.57
CA LYS A 177 -18.22 -0.22 -6.26
C LYS A 177 -17.53 1.15 -6.32
N TYR A 178 -16.39 1.24 -6.99
CA TYR A 178 -15.51 2.41 -6.95
C TYR A 178 -15.43 3.19 -8.26
N GLY A 179 -16.04 2.69 -9.34
CA GLY A 179 -15.95 3.30 -10.66
C GLY A 179 -14.60 3.06 -11.32
N ASP A 180 -13.87 4.12 -11.63
CA ASP A 180 -12.52 4.03 -12.19
C ASP A 180 -11.51 3.58 -11.14
N LEU A 181 -10.88 2.42 -11.36
CA LEU A 181 -9.88 1.85 -10.45
C LEU A 181 -8.53 2.58 -10.50
N ALA A 182 -8.35 3.57 -11.40
CA ALA A 182 -7.23 4.53 -11.29
C ALA A 182 -7.21 5.25 -9.93
N SER A 183 -8.35 5.31 -9.24
CA SER A 183 -8.46 5.72 -7.83
C SER A 183 -7.53 4.92 -6.90
N PHE A 184 -7.18 3.67 -7.20
CA PHE A 184 -6.26 2.85 -6.40
C PHE A 184 -4.86 2.71 -7.02
N SER A 185 -4.51 3.61 -7.95
CA SER A 185 -3.18 3.63 -8.55
C SER A 185 -2.06 3.98 -7.55
N THR A 186 -0.81 3.63 -7.91
CA THR A 186 0.40 4.09 -7.19
C THR A 186 0.44 5.61 -7.04
N THR A 187 -0.08 6.38 -8.02
CA THR A 187 -0.13 7.85 -7.90
C THR A 187 -1.08 8.27 -6.79
N SER A 188 -2.25 7.65 -6.69
CA SER A 188 -3.19 7.94 -5.61
C SER A 188 -2.62 7.54 -4.24
N ALA A 189 -1.98 6.37 -4.14
CA ALA A 189 -1.32 5.92 -2.92
C ALA A 189 -0.19 6.88 -2.47
N ALA A 190 0.67 7.32 -3.39
CA ALA A 190 1.69 8.33 -3.10
C ALA A 190 1.08 9.70 -2.71
N THR A 191 -0.07 10.05 -3.30
CA THR A 191 -0.78 11.29 -2.96
C THR A 191 -1.38 11.25 -1.56
N ASP A 192 -1.80 10.09 -1.06
CA ASP A 192 -2.21 9.92 0.34
C ASP A 192 -1.07 10.25 1.30
N ILE A 193 0.10 9.67 1.06
CA ILE A 193 1.30 9.91 1.88
C ILE A 193 1.68 11.38 1.86
N SER A 194 1.76 11.97 0.65
CA SER A 194 2.09 13.39 0.47
C SER A 194 1.10 14.32 1.20
N THR A 195 -0.19 14.05 1.05
CA THR A 195 -1.24 14.84 1.68
C THR A 195 -1.22 14.67 3.20
N TYR A 196 -0.99 13.44 3.68
CA TYR A 196 -0.85 13.17 5.10
C TYR A 196 0.31 13.95 5.71
N ILE A 197 1.51 13.80 5.13
CA ILE A 197 2.72 14.46 5.59
C ILE A 197 2.54 15.98 5.60
N SER A 198 1.89 16.54 4.57
CA SER A 198 1.65 17.98 4.47
C SER A 198 0.64 18.54 5.47
N LYS A 199 -0.38 17.76 5.87
CA LYS A 199 -1.53 18.27 6.63
C LYS A 199 -1.60 17.81 8.07
N PHE A 200 -1.13 16.60 8.37
CA PHE A 200 -1.37 15.92 9.64
C PHE A 200 -0.10 15.48 10.35
N SER A 201 1.06 15.49 9.67
CA SER A 201 2.34 15.33 10.36
C SER A 201 2.63 16.54 11.26
N ASN A 202 3.63 16.40 12.12
CA ASN A 202 4.03 17.42 13.09
C ASN A 202 4.78 18.63 12.47
N GLY A 203 4.97 18.65 11.14
CA GLY A 203 5.70 19.70 10.43
C GLY A 203 7.22 19.58 10.47
N ALA A 204 7.77 18.60 11.20
CA ALA A 204 9.20 18.30 11.20
C ALA A 204 9.63 17.53 9.94
N SER A 205 10.95 17.38 9.78
CA SER A 205 11.53 16.68 8.63
C SER A 205 11.12 15.21 8.63
N SER A 206 10.86 14.67 7.45
CA SER A 206 10.47 13.27 7.24
C SER A 206 11.47 12.57 6.32
N ILE A 207 11.83 11.34 6.67
CA ILE A 207 12.51 10.39 5.78
C ILE A 207 11.50 9.31 5.42
N VAL A 208 11.40 8.94 4.14
CA VAL A 208 10.47 7.90 3.68
C VAL A 208 11.24 6.69 3.18
N TYR A 209 11.05 5.57 3.85
CA TYR A 209 11.57 4.26 3.54
C TYR A 209 10.50 3.43 2.82
N GLY A 210 10.86 2.81 1.71
CA GLY A 210 10.01 1.84 1.00
C GLY A 210 10.77 0.53 0.80
N VAL A 211 10.07 -0.59 0.96
CA VAL A 211 10.60 -1.93 0.66
C VAL A 211 9.80 -2.58 -0.46
N SER A 212 10.47 -3.24 -1.41
CA SER A 212 9.80 -3.95 -2.52
C SER A 212 8.81 -3.03 -3.25
N TYR A 213 7.53 -3.38 -3.46
CA TYR A 213 6.54 -2.46 -4.05
C TYR A 213 6.48 -1.07 -3.37
N GLY A 214 6.83 -0.97 -2.08
CA GLY A 214 6.95 0.31 -1.39
C GLY A 214 7.94 1.26 -2.08
N THR A 215 8.99 0.76 -2.73
CA THR A 215 9.93 1.59 -3.51
C THR A 215 9.27 2.23 -4.73
N VAL A 216 8.32 1.53 -5.39
CA VAL A 216 7.53 2.10 -6.49
C VAL A 216 6.66 3.26 -5.99
N VAL A 217 6.07 3.14 -4.79
CA VAL A 217 5.30 4.22 -4.16
C VAL A 217 6.22 5.39 -3.77
N VAL A 218 7.40 5.11 -3.21
CA VAL A 218 8.39 6.14 -2.87
C VAL A 218 8.90 6.89 -4.10
N GLU A 219 9.24 6.20 -5.19
CA GLU A 219 9.60 6.83 -6.47
C GLU A 219 8.50 7.78 -6.94
N ARG A 220 7.23 7.36 -6.82
CA ARG A 220 6.12 8.23 -7.20
C ARG A 220 5.97 9.42 -6.24
N LEU A 221 6.20 9.24 -4.95
CA LEU A 221 6.21 10.31 -3.95
C LEU A 221 7.33 11.33 -4.21
N MET A 222 8.50 10.90 -4.66
CA MET A 222 9.60 11.79 -5.06
C MET A 222 9.16 12.75 -6.18
N HIS A 223 8.39 12.26 -7.16
CA HIS A 223 7.82 13.13 -8.20
C HIS A 223 6.79 14.13 -7.69
N LEU A 224 6.12 13.86 -6.55
CA LEU A 224 5.22 14.81 -5.90
C LEU A 224 5.98 15.86 -5.08
N ASN A 225 7.27 15.63 -4.79
CA ASN A 225 8.17 16.54 -4.10
C ASN A 225 7.58 17.22 -2.84
N PRO A 226 7.05 16.43 -1.86
CA PRO A 226 6.53 16.99 -0.62
C PRO A 226 7.62 17.75 0.16
N PRO A 227 7.45 19.05 0.48
CA PRO A 227 8.53 19.90 1.00
C PRO A 227 9.18 19.46 2.32
N SER A 228 8.44 18.75 3.18
CA SER A 228 8.93 18.26 4.47
C SER A 228 9.60 16.88 4.39
N VAL A 229 9.64 16.25 3.21
CA VAL A 229 10.42 15.02 3.01
C VAL A 229 11.83 15.39 2.58
N VAL A 230 12.80 15.10 3.44
CA VAL A 230 14.20 15.50 3.26
C VAL A 230 15.10 14.35 2.81
N GLY A 231 14.56 13.12 2.77
CA GLY A 231 15.31 11.94 2.38
C GLY A 231 14.41 10.75 2.03
N TYR A 232 14.95 9.87 1.21
CA TYR A 232 14.27 8.66 0.74
C TYR A 232 15.22 7.46 0.86
N VAL A 233 14.68 6.31 1.25
CA VAL A 233 15.38 5.03 1.30
C VAL A 233 14.58 4.01 0.49
N LEU A 234 15.25 3.36 -0.46
CA LEU A 234 14.67 2.33 -1.32
C LEU A 234 15.37 1.01 -1.02
N ASP A 235 14.67 0.07 -0.40
CA ASP A 235 15.18 -1.26 -0.08
C ASP A 235 14.54 -2.32 -0.99
N SER A 236 15.36 -3.24 -1.51
CA SER A 236 14.92 -4.32 -2.40
C SER A 236 14.10 -3.78 -3.58
N ILE A 237 14.75 -2.95 -4.39
CA ILE A 237 14.13 -1.98 -5.30
C ILE A 237 13.29 -2.66 -6.40
N ALA A 238 11.99 -2.37 -6.40
CA ALA A 238 11.15 -2.43 -7.59
C ALA A 238 11.00 -1.01 -8.18
N THR A 239 11.06 -0.88 -9.50
CA THR A 239 10.96 0.44 -10.16
C THR A 239 9.78 0.52 -11.12
N SER A 240 9.15 1.69 -11.15
CA SER A 240 8.04 1.99 -12.07
C SER A 240 8.48 2.51 -13.43
N SER A 241 9.78 2.77 -13.63
CA SER A 241 10.26 3.44 -14.84
C SER A 241 11.72 3.11 -15.22
N GLY A 242 12.05 3.31 -16.49
CA GLY A 242 13.42 3.58 -16.93
C GLY A 242 14.30 2.39 -17.31
N ALA A 243 13.99 1.16 -16.87
CA ALA A 243 14.71 -0.01 -17.36
C ALA A 243 14.23 -0.40 -18.78
N PRO A 244 15.14 -0.69 -19.73
CA PRO A 244 14.78 -1.36 -20.98
C PRO A 244 14.03 -2.65 -20.67
N GLY A 245 13.10 -3.08 -21.55
CA GLY A 245 12.25 -4.24 -21.27
C GLY A 245 13.01 -5.51 -20.85
N ASN A 246 14.17 -5.78 -21.43
CA ASN A 246 15.01 -6.94 -21.05
C ASN A 246 15.73 -6.80 -19.70
N LYS A 247 15.60 -5.67 -19.01
CA LYS A 247 16.15 -5.38 -17.68
C LYS A 247 15.06 -4.88 -16.72
N PHE A 248 13.82 -4.82 -17.17
CA PHE A 248 12.69 -4.46 -16.34
C PHE A 248 12.33 -5.66 -15.47
N MET A 249 12.07 -5.43 -14.19
CA MET A 249 11.63 -6.49 -13.28
C MET A 249 10.22 -6.91 -13.66
N TYR A 250 10.09 -8.06 -14.31
CA TYR A 250 8.81 -8.72 -14.50
C TYR A 250 8.63 -9.76 -13.40
N TYR A 251 7.62 -9.60 -12.55
CA TYR A 251 7.36 -10.61 -11.51
C TYR A 251 7.03 -11.99 -12.09
N SER A 252 6.62 -12.09 -13.36
CA SER A 252 6.46 -13.37 -14.05
C SER A 252 7.78 -14.08 -14.36
N THR A 253 8.93 -13.41 -14.24
CA THR A 253 10.27 -14.00 -14.41
C THR A 253 11.00 -14.17 -13.08
N TRP A 254 10.33 -13.95 -11.94
CA TRP A 254 10.94 -13.98 -10.61
C TRP A 254 11.74 -15.26 -10.35
N ASP A 255 11.20 -16.43 -10.70
CA ASP A 255 11.89 -17.71 -10.51
C ASP A 255 13.18 -17.81 -11.34
N THR A 256 13.20 -17.19 -12.53
CA THR A 256 14.41 -17.12 -13.36
C THR A 256 15.41 -16.12 -12.78
N ASP A 257 14.94 -14.94 -12.37
CA ASP A 257 15.78 -13.86 -11.87
C ASP A 257 16.46 -14.23 -10.54
N PHE A 258 15.76 -14.96 -9.66
CA PHE A 258 16.30 -15.47 -8.40
C PHE A 258 16.95 -16.86 -8.52
N GLY A 259 16.80 -17.52 -9.67
CA GLY A 259 17.39 -18.83 -9.93
C GLY A 259 18.91 -18.83 -9.76
N GLU A 260 19.60 -17.80 -10.25
CA GLU A 260 21.05 -17.65 -10.06
C GLU A 260 21.45 -17.58 -8.58
N VAL A 261 20.68 -16.85 -7.76
CA VAL A 261 20.93 -16.75 -6.31
C VAL A 261 20.71 -18.11 -5.64
N GLY A 262 19.65 -18.82 -6.03
CA GLY A 262 19.35 -20.17 -5.55
C GLY A 262 20.47 -21.16 -5.89
N GLU A 263 20.94 -21.16 -7.13
CA GLU A 263 22.06 -21.98 -7.58
C GLU A 263 23.33 -21.66 -6.77
N HIS A 264 23.67 -20.37 -6.62
CA HIS A 264 24.84 -19.98 -5.84
C HIS A 264 24.75 -20.40 -4.38
N PHE A 265 23.58 -20.28 -3.76
CA PHE A 265 23.37 -20.78 -2.39
C PHE A 265 23.55 -22.30 -2.32
N MET A 266 23.05 -23.04 -3.31
CA MET A 266 23.22 -24.50 -3.36
C MET A 266 24.68 -24.92 -3.61
N GLU A 267 25.46 -24.12 -4.34
CA GLU A 267 26.90 -24.36 -4.51
C GLU A 267 27.66 -24.29 -3.18
N LEU A 268 27.24 -23.46 -2.23
CA LEU A 268 27.85 -23.40 -0.90
C LEU A 268 27.77 -24.74 -0.17
N CYS A 269 26.73 -25.54 -0.43
CA CYS A 269 26.60 -26.88 0.14
C CYS A 269 27.77 -27.79 -0.23
N THR A 270 28.33 -27.64 -1.44
CA THR A 270 29.49 -28.45 -1.88
C THR A 270 30.77 -28.10 -1.11
N GLN A 271 30.84 -26.88 -0.56
CA GLN A 271 31.98 -26.36 0.20
C GLN A 271 31.81 -26.63 1.71
N ASP A 272 30.58 -26.80 2.18
CA ASP A 272 30.27 -27.14 3.56
C ASP A 272 30.34 -28.66 3.77
N LYS A 273 31.18 -29.09 4.71
CA LYS A 273 31.40 -30.51 4.98
C LYS A 273 30.11 -31.22 5.41
N THR A 274 29.33 -30.59 6.30
CA THR A 274 28.11 -31.19 6.86
C THR A 274 27.03 -31.32 5.79
N CYS A 275 26.85 -30.30 4.95
CA CYS A 275 25.90 -30.35 3.85
C CYS A 275 26.33 -31.37 2.79
N ASN A 276 27.58 -31.31 2.33
CA ASN A 276 28.09 -32.19 1.28
C ASN A 276 28.05 -33.68 1.66
N GLU A 277 28.15 -34.02 2.95
CA GLU A 277 28.00 -35.40 3.43
C GLU A 277 26.63 -36.02 3.10
N HIS A 278 25.58 -35.21 2.89
CA HIS A 278 24.26 -35.66 2.48
C HIS A 278 24.09 -35.83 0.96
N PHE A 279 25.01 -35.29 0.16
CA PHE A 279 24.94 -35.21 -1.30
C PHE A 279 26.21 -35.79 -1.93
N GLN A 280 26.60 -37.00 -1.50
CA GLN A 280 27.85 -37.62 -1.96
C GLN A 280 27.78 -38.18 -3.39
N SER A 281 26.59 -38.58 -3.85
CA SER A 281 26.38 -39.18 -5.18
C SER A 281 26.10 -38.15 -6.29
N THR A 282 25.70 -36.93 -5.91
CA THR A 282 25.33 -35.81 -6.79
C THR A 282 25.31 -34.53 -5.96
N ASN A 283 25.35 -33.34 -6.56
CA ASN A 283 25.24 -32.10 -5.79
C ASN A 283 23.78 -31.75 -5.39
N LEU A 284 23.62 -30.77 -4.50
CA LEU A 284 22.31 -30.32 -4.01
C LEU A 284 21.40 -29.81 -5.13
N SER A 285 21.92 -29.02 -6.07
CA SER A 285 21.15 -28.49 -7.20
C SER A 285 20.57 -29.60 -8.08
N ALA A 286 21.40 -30.56 -8.50
CA ALA A 286 20.97 -31.71 -9.28
C ALA A 286 20.01 -32.61 -8.49
N THR A 287 20.19 -32.76 -7.17
CA THR A 287 19.22 -33.46 -6.32
C THR A 287 17.86 -32.78 -6.37
N LEU A 288 17.81 -31.46 -6.20
CA LEU A 288 16.57 -30.68 -6.22
C LEU A 288 15.86 -30.83 -7.57
N GLN A 289 16.58 -30.69 -8.69
CA GLN A 289 16.01 -30.87 -10.02
C GLN A 289 15.43 -32.27 -10.23
N ASN A 290 16.11 -33.32 -9.73
CA ASN A 290 15.60 -34.69 -9.81
C ASN A 290 14.33 -34.88 -8.98
N VAL A 291 14.25 -34.27 -7.80
CA VAL A 291 13.04 -34.30 -6.96
C VAL A 291 11.88 -33.59 -7.65
N MET A 292 12.10 -32.39 -8.20
CA MET A 292 11.08 -31.65 -8.94
C MET A 292 10.57 -32.46 -10.14
N ALA A 293 11.48 -33.03 -10.95
CA ALA A 293 11.11 -33.87 -12.07
C ALA A 293 10.31 -35.12 -11.64
N THR A 294 10.62 -35.71 -10.48
CA THR A 294 9.86 -36.85 -9.94
C THR A 294 8.43 -36.43 -9.58
N LEU A 295 8.28 -35.30 -8.86
CA LEU A 295 6.98 -34.76 -8.46
C LEU A 295 6.11 -34.39 -9.66
N ASP A 296 6.69 -33.76 -10.69
CA ASP A 296 5.97 -33.38 -11.91
C ASP A 296 5.44 -34.60 -12.67
N ASN A 297 6.22 -35.69 -12.69
CA ASN A 297 5.78 -36.95 -13.31
C ASN A 297 4.66 -37.63 -12.51
N ASP A 298 4.71 -37.60 -11.17
CA ASP A 298 3.69 -38.20 -10.31
C ASP A 298 2.34 -37.46 -10.39
N LEU A 299 2.34 -36.14 -10.62
CA LEU A 299 1.12 -35.33 -10.81
C LEU A 299 0.45 -35.55 -12.18
N SER A 300 1.13 -36.23 -13.11
CA SER A 300 0.62 -36.55 -14.45
C SER A 300 -0.05 -37.93 -14.55
N SER A 301 -0.15 -38.65 -13.43
CA SER A 301 -0.83 -39.97 -13.28
C SER A 301 -2.06 -39.90 -12.38
#